data_AF-A7HG43-F1
#
_entry.id   AF-A7HG43-F1
#
_cell.length_a   1.000
_cell.length_b   1.000
_cell.length_c   1.000
_cell.angle_alpha   90.00
_cell.angle_beta   90.00
_cell.angle_gamma   90.00
#
_symmetry.space_group_name_H-M   'P 1'
#
loop_
_entity.id
_entity.type
_entity.pdbx_description
1 polymer ?
#
loop_
_entity_poly.entity_id
_entity_poly.type
_entity_poly.pdbx_seq_one_letter_code
_entity_poly.pdbx_strand_id
1 'polypeptide(L)'
;MGMHRTPLGAVAFGLLVLAEAIVFLLFAAAHLGSPLVLGPVRLEEPPIATATLVEGLCGIALLAAAHALLGGSYTRWRTALRAHAFALVGVLVGVGSLELGYAPRTAMGEGFHRAMLAVLSAGFVLSVLARWWTGRRRPVRWRGAPA
;
A
#
# COMPACT_ATOMS: atom_id res chain seq x y z
N MET A 1 33.58 -0.34 0.35
CA MET A 1 32.17 0.11 0.46
C MET A 1 31.36 -0.72 -0.54
N GLY A 2 30.81 -1.86 -0.11
CA GLY A 2 30.15 -2.80 -1.01
C GLY A 2 28.76 -2.30 -1.36
N MET A 3 28.50 -2.04 -2.65
CA MET A 3 27.14 -1.80 -3.14
C MET A 3 26.30 -3.05 -2.93
N HIS A 4 25.53 -3.11 -1.84
CA HIS A 4 24.43 -4.05 -1.72
C HIS A 4 23.40 -3.68 -2.79
N ARG A 5 23.46 -4.35 -3.94
CA ARG A 5 22.41 -4.23 -4.97
C ARG A 5 21.09 -4.63 -4.32
N THR A 6 20.20 -3.66 -4.14
CA THR A 6 18.81 -3.95 -3.77
C THR A 6 18.21 -4.83 -4.86
N PRO A 7 17.63 -5.99 -4.53
CA PRO A 7 17.06 -6.86 -5.54
C PRO A 7 15.95 -6.10 -6.28
N LEU A 8 15.90 -6.23 -7.61
CA LEU A 8 14.94 -5.51 -8.47
C LEU A 8 13.49 -5.63 -7.95
N GLY A 9 13.11 -6.79 -7.42
CA GLY A 9 11.77 -7.00 -6.82
C GLY A 9 11.49 -6.13 -5.59
N ALA A 10 12.49 -5.79 -4.77
CA ALA A 10 12.29 -4.89 -3.61
C ALA A 10 12.10 -3.44 -4.05
N VAL A 11 12.80 -3.03 -5.12
CA VAL A 11 12.62 -1.69 -5.71
C VAL A 11 11.25 -1.60 -6.37
N ALA A 12 10.89 -2.59 -7.20
CA ALA A 12 9.57 -2.63 -7.85
C ALA A 12 8.43 -2.61 -6.84
N PHE A 13 8.53 -3.40 -5.76
CA PHE A 13 7.54 -3.39 -4.70
C PHE A 13 7.52 -2.05 -3.93
N GLY A 14 8.68 -1.46 -3.65
CA GLY A 14 8.76 -0.14 -3.03
C GLY A 14 8.11 0.95 -3.88
N LEU A 15 8.26 0.90 -5.20
CA LEU A 15 7.61 1.82 -6.14
C LEU A 15 6.11 1.60 -6.23
N LEU A 16 5.65 0.35 -6.19
CA LEU A 16 4.22 0.03 -6.11
C LEU A 16 3.60 0.65 -4.85
N VAL A 17 4.22 0.41 -3.68
CA VAL A 17 3.75 0.94 -2.40
C VAL A 17 3.75 2.48 -2.40
N LEU A 18 4.74 3.09 -3.06
CA LEU A 18 4.78 4.55 -3.23
C LEU A 18 3.62 5.05 -4.09
N ALA A 19 3.32 4.38 -5.19
CA ALA A 19 2.19 4.74 -6.06
C ALA A 19 0.86 4.62 -5.32
N GLU A 20 0.64 3.53 -4.58
CA GLU A 20 -0.54 3.34 -3.72
C GLU A 20 -0.68 4.47 -2.70
N ALA A 21 0.43 4.84 -2.03
CA ALA A 21 0.45 5.94 -1.07
C ALA A 21 0.04 7.26 -1.71
N ILE A 22 0.57 7.57 -2.88
CA ILE A 22 0.23 8.80 -3.63
C ILE A 22 -1.26 8.81 -3.97
N VAL A 23 -1.81 7.70 -4.47
CA VAL A 23 -3.23 7.62 -4.84
C VAL A 23 -4.13 7.85 -3.62
N PHE A 24 -3.82 7.25 -2.47
CA PHE A 24 -4.55 7.52 -1.22
C PHE A 24 -4.49 8.98 -0.80
N LEU A 25 -3.32 9.60 -0.86
CA LEU A 25 -3.15 11.00 -0.46
C LEU A 25 -3.89 11.95 -1.42
N LEU A 26 -3.95 11.63 -2.71
CA LEU A 26 -4.72 12.39 -3.68
C LEU A 26 -6.23 12.29 -3.44
N PHE A 27 -6.75 11.09 -3.12
CA PHE A 27 -8.16 10.90 -2.79
C PHE A 27 -8.52 11.56 -1.45
N ALA A 28 -7.65 11.45 -0.44
CA ALA A 28 -7.84 12.14 0.83
C ALA A 28 -7.96 13.66 0.64
N ALA A 29 -7.13 14.22 -0.26
CA ALA A 29 -7.18 15.62 -0.64
C ALA A 29 -8.43 15.98 -1.46
N ALA A 30 -8.91 15.10 -2.35
CA ALA A 30 -10.15 15.30 -3.10
C ALA A 30 -11.37 15.42 -2.18
N HIS A 31 -11.38 14.68 -1.06
CA HIS A 31 -12.42 14.77 -0.03
C HIS A 31 -12.33 16.04 0.86
N LEU A 32 -11.38 16.96 0.63
CA LEU A 32 -11.40 18.28 1.28
C LEU A 32 -12.47 19.22 0.69
N GLY A 33 -13.11 18.84 -0.41
CA GLY A 33 -14.20 19.59 -1.03
C GLY A 33 -13.74 20.61 -2.09
N SER A 34 -12.45 20.67 -2.40
CA SER A 34 -11.93 21.41 -3.54
C SER A 34 -11.49 20.46 -4.66
N PRO A 35 -11.81 20.76 -5.92
CA PRO A 35 -11.35 19.94 -7.04
C PRO A 35 -9.83 19.98 -7.16
N LEU A 36 -9.18 18.81 -7.18
CA LEU A 36 -7.76 18.69 -7.49
C LEU A 36 -7.58 18.61 -9.00
N VAL A 37 -6.87 19.58 -9.57
CA VAL A 37 -6.54 19.62 -11.01
C VAL A 37 -5.11 19.16 -11.21
N LEU A 38 -4.94 18.01 -11.87
CA LEU A 38 -3.66 17.39 -12.19
C LEU A 38 -3.49 17.33 -13.72
N GLY A 39 -3.17 18.48 -14.32
CA GLY A 39 -3.12 18.62 -15.77
C GLY A 39 -4.50 18.39 -16.41
N PRO A 40 -4.68 17.39 -17.31
CA PRO A 40 -5.99 17.11 -17.91
C PRO A 40 -6.94 16.34 -16.98
N VAL A 41 -6.44 15.84 -15.84
CA VAL A 41 -7.24 15.05 -14.89
C VAL A 41 -7.82 15.97 -13.83
N ARG A 42 -9.12 15.86 -13.59
CA ARG A 42 -9.83 16.56 -12.51
C ARG A 42 -10.37 15.52 -11.52
N LEU A 43 -9.86 15.57 -10.30
CA LEU A 43 -10.32 14.76 -9.17
C LEU A 43 -11.27 15.62 -8.33
N GLU A 44 -12.53 15.22 -8.28
CA GLU A 44 -13.57 15.88 -7.52
C GLU A 44 -14.40 14.82 -6.81
N GLU A 45 -14.40 14.88 -5.49
CA GLU A 45 -15.22 14.02 -4.64
C GLU A 45 -15.98 14.88 -3.63
N PRO A 46 -17.12 14.41 -3.11
CA PRO A 46 -17.84 15.10 -2.04
C PRO A 46 -16.94 15.30 -0.82
N PRO A 47 -17.09 16.40 -0.06
CA PRO A 47 -16.33 16.60 1.16
C PRO A 47 -16.74 15.59 2.24
N ILE A 48 -15.82 14.72 2.65
CA ILE A 48 -16.08 13.67 3.64
C ILE A 48 -14.89 13.60 4.61
N ALA A 49 -15.02 14.26 5.76
CA ALA A 49 -13.92 14.39 6.73
C ALA A 49 -13.37 13.04 7.22
N THR A 50 -14.25 12.04 7.40
CA THR A 50 -13.84 10.68 7.80
C THR A 50 -13.07 9.97 6.69
N ALA A 51 -13.43 10.16 5.42
CA ALA A 51 -12.70 9.61 4.28
C ALA A 51 -11.32 10.27 4.17
N THR A 52 -11.25 11.60 4.24
CA THR A 52 -9.97 12.34 4.27
C THR A 52 -9.04 11.80 5.36
N LEU A 53 -9.56 11.55 6.56
CA LEU A 53 -8.75 11.01 7.66
C LEU A 53 -8.28 9.58 7.38
N VAL A 54 -9.19 8.67 7.04
CA VAL A 54 -8.87 7.24 6.84
C VAL A 54 -7.92 7.06 5.66
N GLU A 55 -8.22 7.66 4.52
CA GLU A 55 -7.39 7.59 3.32
C GLU A 55 -6.04 8.27 3.55
N GLY A 56 -6.02 9.42 4.22
CA GLY A 56 -4.79 10.12 4.58
C GLY A 56 -3.88 9.27 5.47
N LEU A 57 -4.44 8.62 6.50
CA LEU A 57 -3.70 7.69 7.37
C LEU A 57 -3.17 6.49 6.59
N CYS A 58 -3.96 5.92 5.67
CA CYS A 58 -3.51 4.83 4.80
C CYS A 58 -2.34 5.29 3.90
N GLY A 59 -2.47 6.45 3.28
CA GLY A 59 -1.44 7.08 2.46
C GLY A 59 -0.13 7.32 3.22
N ILE A 60 -0.21 7.89 4.42
CA ILE A 60 0.97 8.13 5.28
C ILE A 60 1.64 6.81 5.70
N ALA A 61 0.86 5.81 6.10
CA ALA A 61 1.38 4.50 6.49
C ALA A 61 2.10 3.81 5.33
N LEU A 62 1.51 3.85 4.13
CA LEU A 62 2.11 3.31 2.92
C LEU A 62 3.34 4.11 2.49
N LEU A 63 3.33 5.44 2.60
CA LEU A 63 4.48 6.29 2.30
C LEU A 63 5.67 5.96 3.20
N ALA A 64 5.43 5.79 4.51
CA ALA A 64 6.45 5.36 5.46
C ALA A 64 7.01 3.97 5.11
N ALA A 65 6.15 3.05 4.67
CA ALA A 65 6.57 1.73 4.20
C ALA A 65 7.39 1.79 2.91
N ALA A 66 6.99 2.60 1.92
CA ALA A 66 7.70 2.81 0.68
C ALA A 66 9.10 3.40 0.94
N HIS A 67 9.18 4.43 1.79
CA HIS A 67 10.44 5.02 2.21
C HIS A 67 11.37 3.98 2.85
N ALA A 68 10.82 3.13 3.74
CA ALA A 68 11.60 2.04 4.34
C ALA A 68 12.11 1.05 3.28
N LEU A 69 11.24 0.60 2.36
CA LEU A 69 11.54 -0.38 1.29
C LEU A 69 12.65 0.11 0.35
N LEU A 70 12.56 1.36 -0.09
CA LEU A 70 13.53 1.99 -0.98
C LEU A 70 14.83 2.36 -0.25
N GLY A 71 14.76 2.74 1.03
CA GLY A 71 15.87 3.23 1.83
C GLY A 71 16.81 2.20 2.47
N GLY A 72 16.69 0.90 2.18
CA GLY A 72 17.76 -0.02 2.62
C GLY A 72 17.64 -0.65 4.02
N SER A 73 16.57 -0.44 4.80
CA SER A 73 16.51 -0.90 6.21
C SER A 73 16.20 -2.41 6.43
N TYR A 74 16.75 -3.08 7.46
CA TYR A 74 16.45 -4.51 7.73
C TYR A 74 14.98 -4.77 8.14
N THR A 75 14.30 -3.77 8.69
CA THR A 75 12.89 -3.86 9.15
C THR A 75 11.87 -3.74 8.01
N ARG A 76 12.36 -3.46 6.78
CA ARG A 76 11.65 -3.18 5.53
C ARG A 76 10.33 -3.93 5.32
N TRP A 77 10.38 -5.24 5.51
CA TRP A 77 9.29 -6.11 5.08
C TRP A 77 8.09 -6.16 6.02
N ARG A 78 8.34 -6.18 7.33
CA ARG A 78 7.27 -6.24 8.33
C ARG A 78 6.47 -4.95 8.34
N THR A 79 7.15 -3.82 8.17
CA THR A 79 6.52 -2.50 8.05
C THR A 79 5.61 -2.45 6.82
N ALA A 80 6.10 -2.90 5.66
CA ALA A 80 5.31 -2.95 4.44
C ALA A 80 4.06 -3.84 4.56
N LEU A 81 4.20 -5.06 5.09
CA LEU A 81 3.04 -5.94 5.32
C LEU A 81 2.00 -5.33 6.25
N ARG A 82 2.45 -4.67 7.33
CA ARG A 82 1.54 -4.00 8.28
C ARG A 82 0.84 -2.81 7.64
N ALA A 83 1.56 -2.00 6.85
CA ALA A 83 0.99 -0.87 6.13
C ALA A 83 -0.04 -1.32 5.09
N HIS A 84 0.25 -2.37 4.33
CA HIS A 84 -0.72 -2.97 3.41
C HIS A 84 -1.95 -3.52 4.14
N ALA A 85 -1.77 -4.27 5.23
CA ALA A 85 -2.90 -4.80 5.99
C ALA A 85 -3.76 -3.66 6.57
N PHE A 86 -3.13 -2.60 7.09
CA PHE A 86 -3.81 -1.42 7.57
C PHE A 86 -4.59 -0.72 6.44
N ALA A 87 -3.97 -0.47 5.30
CA ALA A 87 -4.61 0.13 4.15
C ALA A 87 -5.77 -0.72 3.61
N LEU A 88 -5.60 -2.05 3.58
CA LEU A 88 -6.64 -2.99 3.14
C LEU A 88 -7.86 -2.92 4.06
N VAL A 89 -7.66 -2.86 5.38
CA VAL A 89 -8.75 -2.63 6.34
C VAL A 89 -9.42 -1.27 6.08
N GLY A 90 -8.64 -0.22 5.83
CA GLY A 90 -9.18 1.10 5.46
C GLY A 90 -10.08 1.04 4.22
N VAL A 91 -9.65 0.37 3.14
CA VAL A 91 -10.47 0.18 1.93
C VAL A 91 -11.72 -0.62 2.22
N LEU A 92 -11.64 -1.69 3.01
CA LEU A 92 -12.81 -2.50 3.37
C LEU A 92 -13.84 -1.70 4.19
N VAL A 93 -13.38 -0.81 5.08
CA VAL A 93 -14.25 0.13 5.79
C VAL A 93 -14.92 1.11 4.82
N GLY A 94 -14.18 1.63 3.83
CA GLY A 94 -14.73 2.50 2.79
C GLY A 94 -15.78 1.79 1.92
N VAL A 95 -15.49 0.58 1.45
CA VAL A 95 -16.45 -0.28 0.73
C VAL A 95 -17.69 -0.52 1.58
N GLY A 96 -17.53 -0.91 2.85
CA GLY A 96 -18.66 -1.11 3.76
C GLY A 96 -19.49 0.15 3.96
N SER A 97 -18.85 1.33 4.03
CA SER A 97 -19.54 2.61 4.16
C SER A 97 -20.40 2.94 2.93
N LEU A 98 -19.94 2.58 1.73
CA LEU A 98 -20.70 2.74 0.47
C LEU A 98 -21.88 1.76 0.39
N GLU A 99 -21.70 0.52 0.82
CA GLU A 99 -22.76 -0.51 0.79
C GLU A 99 -23.84 -0.28 1.85
N LEU A 100 -23.46 0.28 3.01
CA LEU A 100 -24.40 0.61 4.10
C LEU A 100 -25.07 1.98 3.93
N GLY A 101 -24.72 2.73 2.88
CA GLY A 101 -25.31 4.05 2.60
C GLY A 101 -24.82 5.17 3.53
N TYR A 102 -23.68 4.99 4.21
CA TYR A 102 -23.08 6.02 5.06
C TYR A 102 -22.25 7.05 4.27
N ALA A 103 -21.94 6.77 3.00
CA ALA A 103 -21.24 7.67 2.10
C ALA A 103 -21.93 7.74 0.73
N PRO A 104 -21.91 8.90 0.04
CA PRO A 104 -22.38 9.02 -1.32
C PRO A 104 -21.65 8.07 -2.27
N ARG A 105 -22.37 7.49 -3.22
CA ARG A 105 -21.78 6.64 -4.25
C ARG A 105 -21.44 7.47 -5.48
N THR A 106 -20.16 7.63 -5.74
CA THR A 106 -19.63 8.27 -6.96
C THR A 106 -18.93 7.21 -7.80
N ALA A 107 -18.97 7.35 -9.14
CA ALA A 107 -18.30 6.41 -10.03
C ALA A 107 -16.78 6.36 -9.79
N MET A 108 -16.19 7.51 -9.45
CA MET A 108 -14.76 7.65 -9.17
C MET A 108 -14.38 7.07 -7.81
N GLY A 109 -15.14 7.37 -6.75
CA GLY A 109 -14.99 6.73 -5.44
C GLY A 109 -15.14 5.20 -5.48
N GLU A 110 -16.15 4.67 -6.18
CA GLU A 110 -16.29 3.22 -6.37
C GLU A 110 -15.11 2.61 -7.15
N GLY A 111 -14.68 3.28 -8.22
CA GLY A 111 -13.54 2.88 -9.02
C GLY A 111 -12.26 2.81 -8.19
N PHE A 112 -12.01 3.82 -7.36
CA PHE A 112 -10.90 3.87 -6.42
C PHE A 112 -10.92 2.70 -5.44
N HIS A 113 -12.05 2.46 -4.76
CA HIS A 113 -12.16 1.37 -3.79
C HIS A 113 -11.91 0.00 -4.43
N ARG A 114 -12.48 -0.27 -5.62
CA ARG A 114 -12.26 -1.53 -6.33
C ARG A 114 -10.81 -1.69 -6.78
N ALA A 115 -10.22 -0.64 -7.35
CA ALA A 115 -8.83 -0.67 -7.81
C ALA A 115 -7.86 -0.87 -6.64
N MET A 116 -8.01 -0.11 -5.56
CA MET A 116 -7.15 -0.24 -4.38
C MET A 116 -7.34 -1.57 -3.66
N LEU A 117 -8.57 -2.08 -3.58
CA LEU A 117 -8.82 -3.42 -3.03
C LEU A 117 -8.07 -4.49 -3.83
N ALA A 118 -8.13 -4.44 -5.16
CA ALA A 118 -7.43 -5.39 -6.01
C ALA A 118 -5.90 -5.28 -5.88
N VAL A 119 -5.36 -4.07 -5.99
CA VAL A 119 -3.91 -3.82 -5.98
C VAL A 119 -3.30 -4.14 -4.61
N LEU A 120 -3.91 -3.66 -3.50
CA LEU A 120 -3.43 -3.97 -2.15
C LEU A 120 -3.50 -5.47 -1.84
N SER A 121 -4.59 -6.14 -2.25
CA SER A 121 -4.71 -7.59 -2.06
C SER A 121 -3.64 -8.36 -2.83
N ALA A 122 -3.41 -7.99 -4.10
CA ALA A 122 -2.37 -8.61 -4.91
C ALA A 122 -0.98 -8.36 -4.32
N GLY A 123 -0.66 -7.10 -3.98
CA GLY A 123 0.59 -6.71 -3.33
C GLY A 123 0.83 -7.46 -2.02
N PHE A 124 -0.20 -7.59 -1.18
CA PHE A 124 -0.13 -8.33 0.08
C PHE A 124 0.09 -9.83 -0.12
N VAL A 125 -0.67 -10.47 -1.02
CA VAL A 125 -0.53 -11.91 -1.30
C VAL A 125 0.84 -12.22 -1.90
N LEU A 126 1.25 -11.48 -2.93
CA LEU A 126 2.56 -11.65 -3.56
C LEU A 126 3.69 -11.47 -2.56
N SER A 127 3.52 -10.52 -1.64
CA SER A 127 4.43 -10.31 -0.54
C SER A 127 4.53 -11.57 0.35
N VAL A 128 3.42 -12.03 0.90
CA VAL A 128 3.41 -13.20 1.79
C VAL A 128 4.04 -14.42 1.10
N LEU A 129 3.70 -14.67 -0.16
CA LEU A 129 4.24 -15.77 -0.96
C LEU A 129 5.75 -15.66 -1.18
N ALA A 130 6.25 -14.47 -1.55
CA ALA A 130 7.68 -14.24 -1.76
C ALA A 130 8.50 -14.50 -0.49
N ARG A 131 7.97 -14.12 0.68
CA ARG A 131 8.64 -14.38 1.96
C ARG A 131 8.62 -15.86 2.35
N TRP A 132 7.49 -16.52 2.12
CA TRP A 132 7.38 -17.96 2.40
C TRP A 132 8.34 -18.78 1.56
N TRP A 133 8.47 -18.45 0.28
CA TRP A 133 9.34 -19.15 -0.65
C TRP A 133 10.84 -18.94 -0.35
N THR A 134 11.23 -17.72 0.01
CA THR A 134 12.61 -17.41 0.44
C THR A 134 12.95 -18.03 1.81
N GLY A 135 11.98 -18.16 2.71
CA GLY A 135 12.14 -18.88 3.98
C GLY A 135 12.44 -20.37 3.81
N ARG A 136 11.80 -21.03 2.84
CA ARG A 136 12.03 -22.45 2.50
C ARG A 136 13.40 -22.74 1.87
N ARG A 137 14.02 -21.75 1.22
CA ARG A 137 15.30 -21.91 0.50
C ARG A 137 16.54 -21.76 1.37
N ARG A 138 16.42 -21.53 2.69
CA ARG A 138 17.60 -21.55 3.57
C ARG A 138 18.10 -22.99 3.67
N PRO A 139 19.27 -23.34 3.12
CA PRO A 139 19.80 -24.69 3.28
C PRO A 139 20.01 -24.94 4.78
N VAL A 140 19.55 -26.10 5.25
CA VAL A 140 19.89 -26.60 6.57
C VAL A 140 21.42 -26.60 6.64
N ARG A 141 22.00 -25.72 7.46
CA ARG A 141 23.44 -25.77 7.75
C ARG A 141 23.69 -27.11 8.42
N TRP A 142 24.18 -28.08 7.64
CA TRP A 142 24.70 -29.34 8.16
C TRP A 142 25.83 -29.00 9.13
N ARG A 143 25.53 -29.07 10.43
CA ARG A 143 26.53 -29.07 11.50
C ARG A 143 26.91 -30.52 11.73
N GLY A 144 27.92 -31.01 11.02
CA GLY A 144 28.40 -32.37 11.21
C GLY A 144 29.31 -32.85 10.10
N ALA A 145 30.56 -32.39 10.12
CA ALA A 145 31.67 -33.17 9.60
C ALA A 145 32.59 -33.43 10.82
N PRO A 146 32.78 -34.70 11.24
CA PRO A 146 33.82 -35.02 12.21
C PRO A 146 35.20 -34.75 11.61
N ALA A 147 36.11 -34.27 12.47
CA ALA A 147 37.49 -33.92 12.17
C ALA A 147 38.35 -35.12 11.80
#